data_AF-A0A1I2GAH0-F1
#
_entry.id   AF-A0A1I2GAH0-F1
#
_cell.length_a   1.000
_cell.length_b   1.000
_cell.length_c   1.000
_cell.angle_alpha   90.00
_cell.angle_beta   90.00
_cell.angle_gamma   90.00
#
_symmetry.space_group_name_H-M   'P 1'
#
loop_
_entity.id
_entity.type
_entity.pdbx_description
1 polymer ?
#
loop_
_entity_poly.entity_id
_entity_poly.type
_entity_poly.pdbx_seq_one_letter_code
_entity_poly.pdbx_strand_id
1 'polypeptide(L)'
;MLLLFLVACLFFIYKIFDDDKVLYSQNHSKEFFDGAGVQAAFCATAILVVLEYLNIFVFKIPNDKFRLLLRYTLYLISPILFVIIINSVTTTNIKKGLAEYDVVFKYDGKQIQTDTNIVYIGATQNYLFLRERMTRKNYIYKIDKIDNLSMKKISYELGWIDWRK
;
A
#
# COMPACT_ATOMS: atom_id res chain seq x y z
N MET A 1 -24.38 -9.77 19.70
CA MET A 1 -24.00 -8.83 18.62
C MET A 1 -22.51 -8.49 18.60
N LEU A 2 -21.89 -8.06 19.71
CA LEU A 2 -20.45 -7.78 19.79
C LEU A 2 -19.57 -8.97 19.36
N LEU A 3 -19.97 -10.19 19.76
CA LEU A 3 -19.30 -11.42 19.37
C LEU A 3 -19.33 -11.68 17.86
N LEU A 4 -20.46 -11.42 17.19
CA LEU A 4 -20.59 -11.59 15.74
C LEU A 4 -19.73 -10.59 14.97
N PHE A 5 -19.59 -9.37 15.49
CA PHE A 5 -18.71 -8.36 14.92
C PHE A 5 -17.23 -8.72 15.09
N LEU A 6 -16.84 -9.18 16.30
CA LEU A 6 -15.48 -9.69 16.55
C LEU A 6 -15.15 -10.90 15.66
N VAL A 7 -16.08 -11.83 15.49
CA VAL A 7 -15.92 -12.98 14.59
C VAL A 7 -15.79 -12.52 13.13
N ALA A 8 -16.58 -11.55 12.68
CA ALA A 8 -16.45 -10.99 11.34
C ALA A 8 -15.10 -10.28 11.12
N CYS A 9 -14.62 -9.52 12.11
CA CYS A 9 -13.29 -8.90 12.08
C CYS A 9 -12.18 -9.96 12.04
N LEU A 10 -12.26 -11.00 12.88
CA LEU A 10 -11.30 -12.11 12.88
C LEU A 10 -11.32 -12.89 11.57
N PHE A 11 -12.51 -13.09 10.98
CA PHE A 11 -12.66 -13.76 9.69
C PHE A 11 -12.11 -12.90 8.54
N PHE A 12 -12.29 -11.58 8.60
CA PHE A 12 -11.73 -10.65 7.61
C PHE A 12 -10.20 -10.57 7.73
N ILE A 13 -9.68 -10.51 8.96
CA ILE A 13 -8.24 -10.61 9.25
C ILE A 13 -7.70 -11.94 8.73
N TYR A 14 -8.35 -13.06 9.03
CA TYR A 14 -7.99 -14.38 8.52
C TYR A 14 -7.99 -14.41 6.99
N LYS A 15 -9.00 -13.83 6.33
CA LYS A 15 -9.10 -13.80 4.86
C LYS A 15 -7.99 -12.98 4.21
N ILE A 16 -7.62 -11.84 4.78
CA ILE A 16 -6.45 -11.07 4.36
C ILE A 16 -5.20 -11.95 4.46
N PHE A 17 -5.01 -12.65 5.59
CA PHE A 17 -3.88 -13.56 5.78
C PHE A 17 -3.91 -14.82 4.90
N ASP A 18 -5.09 -15.30 4.48
CA ASP A 18 -5.27 -16.53 3.71
C ASP A 18 -5.10 -16.28 2.21
N ASP A 19 -5.65 -15.17 1.69
CA ASP A 19 -5.41 -14.75 0.30
C ASP A 19 -3.92 -14.37 0.11
N ASP A 20 -3.25 -13.87 1.15
CA ASP A 20 -1.78 -13.69 1.17
C ASP A 20 -1.00 -15.02 1.13
N LYS A 21 -1.52 -16.12 1.71
CA LYS A 21 -0.89 -17.45 1.64
C LYS A 21 -0.94 -18.05 0.23
N VAL A 22 -2.01 -17.78 -0.53
CA VAL A 22 -2.13 -18.23 -1.93
C VAL A 22 -1.08 -17.55 -2.81
N LEU A 23 -0.73 -16.29 -2.52
CA LEU A 23 0.40 -15.58 -3.14
C LEU A 23 1.77 -16.06 -2.62
N TYR A 24 1.86 -16.45 -1.35
CA TYR A 24 3.08 -16.96 -0.69
C TYR A 24 3.55 -18.32 -1.22
N SER A 25 2.63 -19.15 -1.72
CA SER A 25 2.94 -20.49 -2.23
C SER A 25 3.72 -20.48 -3.56
N GLN A 26 3.83 -19.34 -4.26
CA GLN A 26 4.51 -19.29 -5.55
C GLN A 26 5.85 -18.55 -5.58
N ASN A 27 6.23 -17.78 -4.55
CA ASN A 27 7.55 -17.16 -4.53
C ASN A 27 8.09 -16.99 -3.10
N HIS A 28 9.21 -17.66 -2.82
CA HIS A 28 10.01 -17.48 -1.62
C HIS A 28 10.51 -16.03 -1.50
N SER A 29 9.85 -15.22 -0.68
CA SER A 29 10.47 -14.05 -0.07
C SER A 29 9.80 -13.73 1.26
N LYS A 30 10.58 -13.83 2.35
CA LYS A 30 10.21 -13.55 3.74
C LYS A 30 9.94 -12.05 4.04
N GLU A 31 9.71 -11.21 3.04
CA GLU A 31 9.74 -9.75 3.19
C GLU A 31 8.37 -9.06 3.24
N PHE A 32 7.27 -9.82 3.35
CA PHE A 32 5.93 -9.24 3.18
C PHE A 32 5.25 -8.72 4.46
N PHE A 33 6.03 -8.41 5.51
CA PHE A 33 5.59 -7.39 6.48
C PHE A 33 6.09 -6.03 6.01
N ASP A 34 5.66 -5.65 4.81
CA ASP A 34 5.94 -4.32 4.30
C ASP A 34 5.29 -3.33 5.27
N GLY A 35 6.06 -2.37 5.81
CA GLY A 35 5.64 -1.54 6.96
C GLY A 35 4.30 -0.82 6.75
N ALA A 36 3.86 -0.68 5.50
CA ALA A 36 2.56 -0.17 5.11
C ALA A 36 1.38 -1.03 5.57
N GLY A 37 1.47 -2.36 5.51
CA GLY A 37 0.40 -3.26 5.96
C GLY A 37 0.19 -3.19 7.48
N VAL A 38 1.31 -3.17 8.22
CA VAL A 38 1.32 -2.97 9.67
C VAL A 38 0.77 -1.59 10.04
N GLN A 39 1.21 -0.54 9.36
CA GLN A 39 0.69 0.82 9.58
C GLN A 39 -0.81 0.93 9.29
N ALA A 40 -1.30 0.32 8.20
CA ALA A 40 -2.73 0.29 7.89
C ALA A 40 -3.53 -0.44 8.98
N ALA A 41 -3.03 -1.57 9.49
CA ALA A 41 -3.65 -2.30 10.59
C ALA A 41 -3.66 -1.47 11.90
N PHE A 42 -2.57 -0.76 12.22
CA PHE A 42 -2.52 0.15 13.37
C PHE A 42 -3.51 1.32 13.23
N CYS A 43 -3.56 1.97 12.06
CA CYS A 43 -4.51 3.05 11.79
C CYS A 43 -5.97 2.57 11.89
N ALA A 44 -6.26 1.39 11.35
CA ALA A 44 -7.58 0.78 11.45
C ALA A 44 -7.96 0.50 12.91
N THR A 45 -7.04 -0.05 13.70
CA THR A 45 -7.26 -0.34 15.11
C THR A 45 -7.50 0.95 15.91
N ALA A 46 -6.72 2.00 15.67
CA ALA A 46 -6.90 3.29 16.31
C ALA A 46 -8.28 3.92 16.02
N ILE A 47 -8.76 3.79 14.77
CA ILE A 47 -10.07 4.29 14.38
C ILE A 47 -11.20 3.52 15.04
N LEU A 48 -11.08 2.20 15.15
CA LEU A 48 -12.06 1.38 15.86
C LEU A 48 -12.16 1.79 17.34
N VAL A 49 -11.02 2.04 18.00
CA VAL A 49 -10.99 2.54 19.39
C VAL A 49 -11.67 3.90 19.51
N VAL A 50 -11.42 4.83 18.59
CA VAL A 50 -12.08 6.15 18.58
C VAL A 50 -13.59 6.00 18.38
N LEU A 51 -14.03 5.11 17.49
CA LEU A 51 -15.45 4.86 17.24
C LEU A 51 -16.15 4.21 18.44
N GLU A 52 -15.49 3.31 19.16
CA GLU A 52 -16.01 2.78 20.42
C GLU A 52 -16.15 3.88 21.48
N TYR A 53 -15.14 4.75 21.60
CA TYR A 53 -15.19 5.88 22.52
C TYR A 53 -16.34 6.83 22.19
N LEU A 54 -16.54 7.16 20.90
CA LEU A 54 -17.67 7.97 20.45
C LEU A 54 -19.01 7.30 20.77
N ASN A 55 -19.13 5.98 20.61
CA ASN A 55 -20.34 5.25 20.99
C ASN A 55 -20.69 5.43 22.47
N ILE A 56 -19.70 5.46 23.38
CA ILE A 56 -19.92 5.72 24.81
C ILE A 56 -20.52 7.11 25.05
N PHE A 57 -20.10 8.13 24.30
CA PHE A 57 -20.71 9.46 24.36
C PHE A 57 -22.14 9.47 23.83
N VAL A 58 -22.41 8.74 22.75
CA VAL A 58 -23.77 8.58 22.19
C VAL A 58 -24.72 7.97 23.23
N PHE A 59 -24.26 7.08 24.11
CA PHE A 59 -25.08 6.51 25.19
C PHE A 59 -25.59 7.52 26.20
N LYS A 60 -24.89 8.64 26.41
CA LYS A 60 -25.29 9.69 27.37
C LYS A 60 -26.39 10.61 26.83
N ILE A 61 -26.79 10.45 25.58
CA ILE A 61 -27.84 11.25 24.95
C ILE A 61 -29.21 10.78 25.47
N PRO A 62 -30.03 11.68 26.06
CA PRO A 62 -31.32 11.32 26.65
C PRO A 62 -32.42 11.03 25.61
N ASN A 63 -32.25 11.47 24.36
CA ASN A 63 -33.21 11.22 23.30
C ASN A 63 -32.94 9.87 22.60
N ASP A 64 -33.79 8.89 22.87
CA ASP A 64 -33.66 7.52 22.36
C ASP A 64 -33.64 7.41 20.83
N LYS A 65 -34.50 8.17 20.15
CA LYS A 65 -34.58 8.15 18.68
C LYS A 65 -33.31 8.73 18.05
N PHE A 66 -32.84 9.85 18.60
CA PHE A 66 -31.61 10.49 18.13
C PHE A 66 -30.37 9.63 18.41
N ARG A 67 -30.32 8.99 19.59
CA ARG A 67 -29.27 8.06 19.99
C ARG A 67 -29.17 6.86 19.03
N LEU A 68 -30.31 6.27 18.67
CA LEU A 68 -30.37 5.13 17.76
C LEU A 68 -29.90 5.52 16.36
N LEU A 69 -30.35 6.67 15.85
CA LEU A 69 -29.93 7.21 14.55
C LEU A 69 -28.41 7.43 14.50
N LEU A 70 -27.85 8.12 15.49
CA LEU A 70 -26.42 8.42 15.55
C LEU A 70 -25.57 7.16 15.56
N ARG A 71 -26.02 6.12 16.27
CA ARG A 71 -25.35 4.82 16.33
C ARG A 71 -25.31 4.12 14.96
N TYR A 72 -26.43 4.10 14.24
CA TYR A 72 -26.46 3.53 12.89
C TYR A 72 -25.59 4.32 11.91
N THR A 73 -25.60 5.65 12.00
CA THR A 73 -24.74 6.51 11.18
C THR A 73 -23.26 6.22 11.41
N LEU A 74 -22.82 6.06 12.67
CA LEU A 74 -21.44 5.71 12.99
C LEU A 74 -21.03 4.34 12.41
N TYR A 75 -21.91 3.33 12.48
CA TYR A 75 -21.65 2.02 11.90
C TYR A 75 -21.58 2.04 10.37
N LEU A 76 -22.34 2.92 9.71
CA LEU A 76 -22.28 3.09 8.25
C LEU A 76 -21.01 3.82 7.79
N ILE A 77 -20.54 4.81 8.56
CA ILE A 77 -19.38 5.62 8.20
C ILE A 77 -18.06 4.88 8.42
N SER A 78 -17.97 4.00 9.43
CA SER A 78 -16.72 3.30 9.75
C SER A 78 -16.14 2.45 8.61
N PRO A 79 -16.90 1.60 7.88
CA PRO A 79 -16.34 0.83 6.77
C PRO A 79 -15.89 1.72 5.62
N ILE A 80 -16.60 2.84 5.38
CA ILE A 80 -16.24 3.79 4.32
C ILE A 80 -14.88 4.45 4.63
N LEU A 81 -14.70 4.93 5.87
CA LEU A 81 -13.42 5.50 6.31
C LEU A 81 -12.28 4.48 6.23
N PHE A 82 -12.55 3.23 6.60
CA PHE A 82 -11.58 2.15 6.52
C PHE A 82 -11.10 1.91 5.08
N VAL A 83 -12.03 1.83 4.12
CA VAL A 83 -11.70 1.67 2.68
C VAL A 83 -10.90 2.86 2.16
N ILE A 84 -11.25 4.09 2.54
CA ILE A 84 -10.53 5.31 2.14
C ILE A 84 -9.08 5.27 2.63
N ILE A 85 -8.85 4.81 3.86
CA ILE A 85 -7.52 4.77 4.46
C ILE A 85 -6.65 3.70 3.83
N ILE A 86 -7.17 2.49 3.61
CA ILE A 86 -6.44 1.43 2.90
C ILE A 86 -5.99 1.93 1.53
N ASN A 87 -6.90 2.54 0.77
CA ASN A 87 -6.58 3.07 -0.56
C ASN A 87 -5.58 4.24 -0.52
N SER A 88 -5.62 5.07 0.53
CA SER A 88 -4.64 6.14 0.71
C SER A 88 -3.24 5.59 1.00
N VAL A 89 -3.14 4.60 1.88
CA VAL A 89 -1.84 3.99 2.25
C VAL A 89 -1.24 3.25 1.06
N THR A 90 -2.01 2.43 0.34
CA THR A 90 -1.52 1.71 -0.85
C THR A 90 -1.08 2.66 -1.96
N THR A 91 -1.81 3.77 -2.17
CA THR A 91 -1.41 4.76 -3.17
C THR A 91 -0.19 5.60 -2.75
N THR A 92 0.13 5.72 -1.46
CA THR A 92 1.35 6.43 -1.05
C THR A 92 2.63 5.69 -1.42
N ASN A 93 2.67 4.37 -1.44
CA ASN A 93 3.88 3.65 -1.89
C ASN A 93 4.11 3.83 -3.40
N ILE A 94 3.03 3.80 -4.19
CA ILE A 94 3.07 4.08 -5.64
C ILE A 94 3.40 5.56 -5.91
N LYS A 95 2.90 6.50 -5.09
CA LYS A 95 3.18 7.95 -5.22
C LYS A 95 4.55 8.35 -4.68
N LYS A 96 5.10 7.61 -3.71
CA LYS A 96 6.42 7.87 -3.14
C LYS A 96 7.55 7.46 -4.08
N GLY A 97 7.29 6.72 -5.16
CA GLY A 97 8.21 6.57 -6.30
C GLY A 97 9.60 6.09 -5.92
N LEU A 98 9.70 5.16 -4.98
CA LEU A 98 10.93 4.43 -4.74
C LEU A 98 11.17 3.55 -5.97
N ALA A 99 12.35 3.65 -6.58
CA ALA A 99 12.70 2.84 -7.73
C ALA A 99 12.85 1.39 -7.28
N GLU A 100 11.99 0.49 -7.76
CA GLU A 100 12.11 -0.93 -7.46
C GLU A 100 13.24 -1.59 -8.26
N TYR A 101 13.58 -1.02 -9.42
CA TYR A 101 14.59 -1.54 -10.34
C TYR A 101 15.51 -0.42 -10.79
N ASP A 102 16.80 -0.72 -10.81
CA ASP A 102 17.82 0.01 -11.56
C ASP A 102 17.86 -0.57 -12.98
N VAL A 103 17.43 0.24 -13.94
CA VAL A 103 17.29 -0.12 -15.35
C VAL A 103 18.24 0.76 -16.16
N VAL A 104 19.19 0.11 -16.84
CA VAL A 104 20.19 0.76 -17.70
C VAL A 104 20.09 0.14 -19.08
N PHE A 105 20.04 0.99 -20.11
CA PHE A 105 20.01 0.53 -21.50
C PHE A 105 20.50 1.60 -22.47
N LYS A 106 20.70 1.24 -23.73
CA LYS A 106 20.93 2.20 -24.83
C LYS A 106 19.72 2.24 -25.75
N TYR A 107 19.35 3.44 -26.19
CA TYR A 107 18.29 3.68 -27.15
C TYR A 107 18.72 4.80 -28.10
N ASP A 108 18.73 4.51 -29.40
CA ASP A 108 19.19 5.46 -30.43
C ASP A 108 20.59 6.03 -30.14
N GLY A 109 21.51 5.14 -29.75
CA GLY A 109 22.89 5.49 -29.39
C GLY A 109 23.07 6.21 -28.04
N LYS A 110 21.98 6.60 -27.36
CA LYS A 110 22.03 7.28 -26.06
C LYS A 110 21.82 6.29 -24.91
N GLN A 111 22.66 6.39 -23.89
CA GLN A 111 22.46 5.62 -22.66
C GLN A 111 21.34 6.26 -21.83
N ILE A 112 20.35 5.44 -21.46
CA ILE A 112 19.25 5.78 -20.57
C ILE A 112 19.44 4.96 -19.29
N GLN A 113 19.34 5.62 -18.15
CA GLN A 113 19.46 5.01 -16.84
C GLN A 113 18.36 5.58 -15.94
N THR A 114 17.70 4.70 -15.19
CA THR A 114 16.81 5.13 -14.11
C THR A 114 17.61 5.74 -12.97
N ASP A 115 17.08 6.78 -12.36
CA ASP A 115 17.69 7.48 -11.25
C ASP A 115 16.62 7.91 -10.24
N THR A 116 16.95 8.87 -9.37
CA THR A 116 15.99 9.39 -8.40
C THR A 116 14.82 10.15 -9.04
N ASN A 117 14.94 10.58 -10.30
CA ASN A 117 13.93 11.32 -11.05
C ASN A 117 13.19 10.45 -12.06
N ILE A 118 13.85 9.52 -12.74
CA ILE A 118 13.27 8.64 -13.77
C ILE A 118 13.19 7.23 -13.19
N VAL A 119 11.96 6.74 -12.98
CA VAL A 119 11.71 5.42 -12.38
C VAL A 119 11.14 4.44 -13.39
N TYR A 120 11.53 3.19 -13.28
CA TYR A 120 10.89 2.09 -13.98
C TYR A 120 9.52 1.81 -13.37
N ILE A 121 8.49 1.72 -14.23
CA ILE A 121 7.10 1.46 -13.80
C ILE A 121 6.57 0.11 -14.29
N GLY A 122 7.27 -0.53 -15.24
CA GLY A 122 6.87 -1.82 -15.80
C GLY A 122 7.33 -2.01 -17.25
N ALA A 123 7.05 -3.19 -17.78
CA ALA A 123 7.31 -3.56 -19.17
C ALA A 123 6.22 -4.49 -19.69
N THR A 124 6.03 -4.47 -21.00
CA THR A 124 5.29 -5.49 -21.77
C THR A 124 6.29 -6.25 -22.65
N GLN A 125 5.82 -7.20 -23.43
CA GLN A 125 6.67 -7.91 -24.40
C GLN A 125 7.36 -6.98 -25.41
N ASN A 126 6.75 -5.82 -25.72
CA ASN A 126 7.21 -4.93 -26.79
C ASN A 126 7.70 -3.56 -26.30
N TYR A 127 7.38 -3.19 -25.05
CA TYR A 127 7.61 -1.84 -24.55
C TYR A 127 8.14 -1.84 -23.12
N LEU A 128 9.09 -0.94 -22.85
CA LEU A 128 9.56 -0.60 -21.52
C LEU A 128 9.01 0.77 -21.13
N PHE A 129 8.45 0.88 -19.93
CA PHE A 129 7.83 2.09 -19.42
C PHE A 129 8.65 2.70 -18.29
N LEU A 130 9.03 3.96 -18.47
CA LEU A 130 9.65 4.78 -17.43
C LEU A 130 8.77 6.00 -17.13
N ARG A 131 8.94 6.59 -15.95
CA ARG A 131 8.23 7.81 -15.55
C ARG A 131 9.15 8.79 -14.87
N GLU A 132 9.11 10.04 -15.30
CA GLU A 132 9.72 11.17 -14.60
C GLU A 132 8.84 11.58 -13.41
N ARG A 133 9.38 11.58 -12.20
CA ARG A 133 8.64 11.83 -10.96
C ARG A 133 8.16 13.28 -10.87
N MET A 134 9.03 14.24 -11.18
CA MET A 134 8.76 15.68 -11.01
C MET A 134 7.70 16.18 -12.00
N THR A 135 7.88 15.86 -13.28
CA THR A 135 6.98 16.32 -14.35
C THR A 135 5.78 15.39 -14.56
N ARG A 136 5.82 14.18 -13.98
CA ARG A 136 4.88 13.07 -14.23
C ARG A 136 4.87 12.61 -15.70
N LYS A 137 5.87 12.97 -16.49
CA LYS A 137 5.99 12.55 -17.89
C LYS A 137 6.28 11.05 -17.98
N ASN A 138 5.61 10.35 -18.89
CA ASN A 138 5.88 8.95 -19.17
C ASN A 138 6.76 8.83 -20.41
N TYR A 139 7.77 7.96 -20.33
CA TYR A 139 8.60 7.57 -21.45
C TYR A 139 8.30 6.12 -21.82
N ILE A 140 8.13 5.88 -23.11
CA ILE A 140 7.80 4.57 -23.66
C ILE A 140 8.86 4.23 -24.69
N TYR A 141 9.61 3.18 -24.44
CA TYR A 141 10.68 2.70 -25.31
C TYR A 141 10.28 1.37 -25.91
N LYS A 142 10.45 1.20 -27.22
CA LYS A 142 10.23 -0.09 -27.86
C LYS A 142 11.44 -1.00 -27.59
N ILE A 143 11.19 -2.22 -27.13
CA ILE A 143 12.24 -3.16 -26.70
C ILE A 143 13.12 -3.60 -27.88
N ASP A 144 12.57 -3.68 -29.09
CA ASP A 144 13.30 -4.01 -30.32
C ASP A 144 14.39 -2.99 -30.70
N LYS A 145 14.31 -1.78 -30.15
CA LYS A 145 15.28 -0.69 -30.34
C LYS A 145 16.18 -0.46 -29.12
N ILE A 146 16.07 -1.32 -28.11
CA ILE A 146 16.87 -1.23 -26.90
C ILE A 146 18.08 -2.16 -27.02
N ASP A 147 19.27 -1.58 -26.85
CA ASP A 147 20.52 -2.34 -26.76
C ASP A 147 20.99 -2.44 -25.30
N ASN A 148 21.56 -3.59 -24.94
CA ASN A 148 22.21 -3.83 -23.64
C ASN A 148 21.31 -3.52 -22.42
N LEU A 149 20.06 -3.99 -22.44
CA LEU A 149 19.16 -3.85 -21.29
C LEU A 149 19.68 -4.62 -20.08
N SER A 150 19.97 -3.89 -19.00
CA SER A 150 20.30 -4.42 -17.68
C SER A 150 19.22 -3.96 -16.70
N MET A 151 18.60 -4.91 -16.00
CA MET A 151 17.64 -4.63 -14.94
C MET A 151 18.10 -5.31 -13.65
N LYS A 152 18.26 -4.54 -12.58
CA LYS A 152 18.62 -5.04 -11.26
C LYS A 152 17.58 -4.58 -10.25
N LYS A 153 17.02 -5.50 -9.47
CA LYS A 153 16.12 -5.14 -8.38
C LYS A 153 16.92 -4.42 -7.31
N ILE A 154 16.45 -3.25 -6.87
CA ILE A 154 17.10 -2.48 -5.82
C ILE A 154 16.70 -3.11 -4.49
N SER A 155 17.69 -3.66 -3.78
CA SER A 155 17.52 -4.09 -2.39
C SER A 155 17.82 -2.88 -1.50
N TYR A 156 16.79 -2.36 -0.84
CA TYR A 156 16.97 -1.40 0.23
C TYR A 156 17.30 -2.18 1.51
N GLU A 157 18.53 -2.69 1.61
CA GLU A 157 18.99 -3.18 2.91
C GLU A 157 18.98 -1.99 3.87
N LEU A 158 18.05 -2.03 4.84
CA LEU A 158 18.04 -1.10 5.95
C LEU A 158 19.37 -1.27 6.69
N GLY A 159 20.32 -0.39 6.40
CA GLY A 159 21.56 -0.31 7.15
C GLY A 159 21.19 -0.18 8.62
N TRP A 160 21.54 -1.20 9.41
CA TRP A 160 21.44 -1.12 10.86
C TRP A 160 22.27 0.10 11.28
N ILE A 161 21.61 1.15 11.75
CA ILE A 161 22.28 2.25 12.43
C ILE A 161 22.91 1.60 13.66
N ASP A 162 24.23 1.45 13.64
CA ASP A 162 24.99 1.04 14.82
C ASP A 162 24.98 2.23 15.79
N TRP A 163 24.07 2.19 16.76
CA TRP A 163 23.94 3.20 17.81
C TRP A 163 25.10 3.16 18.83
N ARG A 164 26.15 2.35 18.60
CA ARG A 164 27.35 2.28 19.44
C ARG A 164 28.51 3.15 18.92
N LYS A 165 28.26 4.44 18.74
CA LYS A 165 29.33 5.45 18.66
C LYS A 165 29.08 6.56 19.65
#